data_AF-A0A2D8RZK7-F1
#
_entry.id   AF-A0A2D8RZK7-F1
#
_cell.length_a   1.000
_cell.length_b   1.000
_cell.length_c   1.000
_cell.angle_alpha   90.00
_cell.angle_beta   90.00
_cell.angle_gamma   90.00
#
_symmetry.space_group_name_H-M   'P 1'
#
loop_
_entity.id
_entity.type
_entity.pdbx_description
1 polymer ?
#
loop_
_entity_poly.entity_id
_entity_poly.type
_entity_poly.pdbx_seq_one_letter_code
_entity_poly.pdbx_strand_id
1 'polypeptide(L)' 'MSSPRFPWEEAMTLGLGMLRMSPETFWRMTLPELAAAARALRPHAEAPMGRLALDRLMRTFPD' A
#
# COMPACT_ATOMS: atom_id res chain seq x y z
N MET A 1 -7.11 13.33 -15.67
CA MET A 1 -6.94 12.15 -14.79
C MET A 1 -7.33 12.61 -13.38
N SER A 2 -8.43 12.12 -12.81
CA SER A 2 -8.83 12.52 -11.45
C SER A 2 -7.75 12.05 -10.48
N SER A 3 -7.20 12.95 -9.66
CA SER A 3 -6.21 12.57 -8.65
C SER A 3 -6.92 11.68 -7.63
N PRO A 4 -6.39 10.48 -7.30
CA PRO A 4 -7.03 9.64 -6.31
C PRO A 4 -7.03 10.38 -4.97
N ARG A 5 -8.21 10.50 -4.35
CA ARG A 5 -8.32 11.01 -2.98
C ARG A 5 -7.58 10.05 -2.05
N PHE A 6 -7.05 10.57 -0.94
CA PHE A 6 -6.38 9.75 0.05
C PHE A 6 -7.31 8.63 0.57
N PRO A 7 -6.85 7.37 0.66
CA PRO A 7 -7.68 6.22 1.01
C PRO A 7 -7.89 6.11 2.53
N TRP A 8 -8.80 6.93 3.07
CA TRP A 8 -9.07 6.98 4.51
C TRP A 8 -9.55 5.65 5.11
N GLU A 9 -10.36 4.90 4.38
CA GLU A 9 -10.91 3.62 4.85
C GLU A 9 -9.81 2.59 5.10
N GLU A 10 -8.87 2.44 4.17
CA GLU A 10 -7.72 1.54 4.28
C GLU A 10 -6.79 1.99 5.41
N ALA A 11 -6.53 3.29 5.51
CA ALA A 11 -5.71 3.87 6.58
C ALA A 11 -6.29 3.59 7.97
N MET A 12 -7.59 3.80 8.18
CA MET A 12 -8.25 3.55 9.47
C MET A 12 -8.35 2.06 9.78
N THR A 13 -8.64 1.22 8.77
CA THR A 13 -8.63 -0.24 8.93
C THR A 13 -7.26 -0.75 9.37
N LEU A 14 -6.19 -0.20 8.78
CA LEU A 14 -4.82 -0.54 9.16
C LEU A 14 -4.46 -0.05 10.57
N GLY A 15 -4.67 1.24 10.86
CA GLY A 15 -4.26 1.85 12.12
C GLY A 15 -5.10 1.41 13.32
N LEU A 16 -6.42 1.55 13.23
CA LEU A 16 -7.34 1.29 14.34
C LEU A 16 -7.74 -0.18 14.43
N GLY A 17 -7.85 -0.87 13.29
CA GLY A 17 -8.25 -2.28 13.22
C GLY A 17 -7.09 -3.24 13.39
N MET A 18 -6.18 -3.28 12.42
CA MET A 18 -5.09 -4.27 12.39
C MET A 18 -4.00 -4.00 13.42
N LEU A 19 -3.53 -2.76 13.52
CA LEU A 19 -2.49 -2.35 14.48
C LEU A 19 -3.05 -2.06 15.88
N ARG A 20 -4.38 -2.03 16.02
CA ARG A 20 -5.11 -1.74 17.27
C ARG A 20 -4.58 -0.50 18.00
N MET A 21 -4.16 0.51 17.26
CA MET A 21 -3.68 1.76 17.84
C MET A 21 -4.81 2.48 18.56
N SER A 22 -4.47 3.22 19.61
CA SER A 22 -5.43 4.16 20.17
C SER A 22 -5.78 5.21 19.09
N PRO A 23 -7.03 5.71 19.05
CA PRO A 23 -7.41 6.76 18.12
C PRO A 23 -6.51 7.99 18.20
N GLU A 24 -6.08 8.37 19.42
CA GLU A 24 -5.18 9.50 19.62
C GLU A 24 -3.82 9.27 18.95
N THR A 25 -3.23 8.08 19.12
CA THR A 25 -1.95 7.72 18.48
C THR A 25 -2.07 7.75 16.96
N PHE A 26 -3.17 7.23 16.41
CA PHE A 26 -3.41 7.23 14.97
C PHE A 26 -3.53 8.64 14.40
N TRP A 27 -4.31 9.52 15.05
CA TRP A 27 -4.51 10.89 14.56
C TRP A 27 -3.31 11.81 14.79
N ARG A 28 -2.41 11.47 15.71
CA ARG A 28 -1.14 12.18 15.92
C ARG A 28 -0.03 11.75 14.95
N MET A 29 -0.20 10.60 14.29
CA MET A 29 0.80 10.07 13.37
C MET A 29 0.87 10.90 12.09
N THR A 30 2.07 10.97 11.52
CA THR A 30 2.31 11.61 10.23
C THR A 30 2.09 10.62 9.08
N LEU A 31 1.83 11.13 7.87
CA LEU A 31 1.68 10.29 6.66
C LEU A 31 2.91 9.40 6.37
N PRO A 32 4.17 9.86 6.53
CA PRO A 32 5.34 9.01 6.38
C PRO A 32 5.40 7.84 7.40
N GLU A 33 5.01 8.09 8.65
CA GLU A 33 4.94 7.04 9.69
C GLU A 33 3.86 6.02 9.37
N LEU A 34 2.67 6.48 8.94
CA LEU A 34 1.60 5.60 8.49
C LEU A 34 2.05 4.76 7.28
N ALA A 35 2.77 5.34 6.33
CA ALA A 35 3.32 4.61 5.18
C ALA A 35 4.38 3.59 5.60
N ALA A 36 5.21 3.90 6.60
CA ALA A 36 6.17 2.94 7.15
C ALA A 36 5.47 1.77 7.84
N ALA A 37 4.44 2.03 8.65
CA ALA A 37 3.61 1.00 9.28
C ALA A 37 2.92 0.11 8.24
N ALA A 38 2.40 0.70 7.15
CA ALA A 38 1.79 -0.05 6.06
C ALA A 38 2.78 -0.97 5.35
N ARG A 39 4.02 -0.51 5.10
CA ARG A 39 5.09 -1.35 4.53
C ARG A 39 5.48 -2.50 5.45
N ALA A 40 5.56 -2.25 6.76
CA ALA A 40 5.88 -3.28 7.75
C ALA A 40 4.84 -4.41 7.79
N LEU A 41 3.55 -4.11 7.54
CA LEU A 41 2.48 -5.11 7.43
C LEU A 41 2.46 -5.85 6.09
N ARG A 42 3.05 -5.27 5.04
CA ARG A 42 3.17 -5.89 3.71
C ARG A 42 4.64 -6.06 3.30
N PRO A 43 5.43 -6.88 4.03
CA PRO A 43 6.83 -7.12 3.71
C PRO A 43 7.04 -7.82 2.37
N HIS A 44 5.97 -8.40 1.79
CA HIS A 44 5.98 -9.15 0.53
C HIS A 44 4.90 -8.67 -0.45
N ALA A 45 4.57 -7.38 -0.45
CA ALA A 45 3.94 -6.83 -1.65
C ALA A 45 4.95 -6.96 -2.78
N GLU A 46 4.86 -8.04 -3.56
CA GLU A 46 5.63 -8.21 -4.77
C GLU A 46 5.58 -6.88 -5.51
N ALA A 47 6.76 -6.33 -5.80
CA ALA A 47 6.83 -5.09 -6.54
C ALA A 47 5.93 -5.25 -7.77
N PRO A 48 5.05 -4.28 -8.08
CA PRO A 48 4.18 -4.38 -9.23
C PRO A 48 5.03 -4.78 -10.43
N MET A 49 4.59 -5.81 -11.17
CA MET A 49 5.36 -6.44 -12.22
C MET A 49 6.02 -5.38 -13.09
N GLY A 50 7.35 -5.32 -13.05
CA GLY A 50 8.10 -4.30 -13.77
C GLY A 50 7.88 -4.42 -15.27
N ARG A 51 8.04 -3.32 -16.00
CA ARG A 51 7.83 -3.29 -17.45
C ARG A 51 8.61 -4.38 -18.20
N LEU A 52 9.84 -4.67 -17.76
CA LEU A 52 10.66 -5.74 -18.32
C LEU A 52 10.06 -7.14 -18.11
N ALA A 53 9.45 -7.39 -16.96
CA ALA A 53 8.81 -8.68 -16.68
C ALA A 53 7.53 -8.85 -17.52
N LEU A 54 6.78 -7.76 -17.71
CA LEU A 54 5.65 -7.72 -18.64
C LEU A 54 6.07 -7.95 -20.09
N ASP A 55 7.10 -7.23 -20.56
CA ASP A 55 7.64 -7.38 -21.92
C ASP A 55 8.12 -8.82 -22.18
N ARG A 56 8.69 -9.48 -21.15
CA ARG A 56 9.08 -10.89 -21.23
C ARG A 56 7.88 -11.81 -21.38
N LEU A 57 6.80 -11.58 -20.62
CA LEU A 57 5.58 -12.36 -20.73
C LEU A 57 4.92 -12.20 -22.11
N MET A 58 4.81 -10.97 -22.61
CA MET A 58 4.25 -10.69 -23.94
C MET A 58 5.02 -11.40 -25.07
N ARG A 59 6.34 -11.56 -24.92
CA ARG A 59 7.16 -12.34 -25.87
C ARG A 59 7.00 -13.85 -25.71
N THR A 60 6.73 -14.31 -24.49
CA THR A 60 6.66 -15.74 -24.16
C THR A 60 5.28 -16.33 -24.51
N PHE A 61 4.23 -15.52 -24.42
CA PHE A 61 2.83 -15.90 -24.71
C PHE A 61 2.21 -14.88 -25.70
N PRO A 62 2.50 -14.99 -27.00
CA PRO A 62 2.07 -14.01 -28.01
C PRO A 62 0.65 -14.21 -28.58
N ASP A 63 -0.18 -15.04 -27.95
CA ASP A 63 -1.46 -15.55 -28.46
C ASP A 63 -2.67 -15.26 -27.55
#